data_AF-A0A6G8NLF4-F1
#
_entry.id   AF-A0A6G8NLF4-F1
#
_cell.length_a   1.000
_cell.length_b   1.000
_cell.length_c   1.000
_cell.angle_alpha   90.00
_cell.angle_beta   90.00
_cell.angle_gamma   90.00
#
_symmetry.space_group_name_H-M   'P 1'
#
loop_
_entity.id
_entity.type
_entity.pdbx_description
1 polymer ?
#
loop_
_entity_poly.entity_id
_entity_poly.type
_entity_poly.pdbx_seq_one_letter_code
_entity_poly.pdbx_strand_id
1 'polypeptide(L)'
;MGIFGRLFGRKPAALAADAPTPRHDPRAEAMTVTASPERVESERQMQAEAFASIESQLTTSGMFKPEAVPAMMSAIRANSPPFTPVNAHLILGKKARPDAEGVRITLADCLAPTLPSGAEPATFLQQACTHSANLARNRHALLRMKGIGIESVRITFVKDTGACAKVKKLTKKYPIDNAPVLPVPDCNGKRCFCAYKPIIPGLDD
;
A
#
# COMPACT_ATOMS: atom_id res chain seq x y z
N MET A 1 55.68 19.06 -33.10
CA MET A 1 54.96 17.77 -33.03
C MET A 1 54.43 17.60 -31.61
N GLY A 2 53.15 17.27 -31.45
CA GLY A 2 52.49 17.09 -30.16
C GLY A 2 50.98 17.28 -30.28
N ILE A 3 50.33 16.38 -31.02
CA ILE A 3 48.89 16.33 -31.25
C ILE A 3 48.25 15.58 -30.08
N PHE A 4 47.90 16.24 -28.98
CA PHE A 4 46.98 15.69 -27.96
C PHE A 4 46.48 16.83 -27.07
N GLY A 5 45.30 17.35 -27.39
CA GLY A 5 44.68 18.44 -26.62
C GLY A 5 43.28 18.84 -27.12
N ARG A 6 42.57 17.91 -27.76
CA ARG A 6 41.15 18.09 -28.11
C ARG A 6 40.34 17.01 -27.40
N LEU A 7 39.20 17.46 -26.89
CA LEU A 7 38.09 16.74 -26.23
C LEU A 7 38.09 16.94 -24.71
N PHE A 8 37.05 17.68 -24.27
CA PHE A 8 36.63 17.92 -22.89
C PHE A 8 37.16 19.17 -22.16
N GLY A 9 37.23 20.29 -22.87
CA GLY A 9 37.01 21.62 -22.29
C GLY A 9 35.55 22.05 -22.50
N ARG A 10 34.58 21.45 -21.78
CA ARG A 10 33.20 21.96 -21.77
C ARG A 10 33.16 23.17 -20.83
N LYS A 11 32.99 24.36 -21.42
CA LYS A 11 32.53 25.56 -20.71
C LYS A 11 31.32 25.19 -19.84
N PRO A 12 31.20 25.69 -18.59
CA PRO A 12 29.97 25.56 -17.85
C PRO A 12 28.86 26.26 -18.63
N ALA A 13 27.81 25.50 -18.98
CA ALA A 13 26.60 26.08 -19.52
C ALA A 13 26.05 27.02 -18.44
N ALA A 14 25.95 28.30 -18.78
CA ALA A 14 25.17 29.24 -18.00
C ALA A 14 23.78 28.64 -17.80
N LEU A 15 23.34 28.53 -16.54
CA LEU A 15 21.96 28.20 -16.21
C LEU A 15 21.06 29.17 -16.99
N ALA A 16 20.32 28.63 -17.96
CA ALA A 16 19.14 29.28 -18.46
C ALA A 16 18.14 29.31 -17.30
N ALA A 17 18.19 30.39 -16.53
CA ALA A 17 17.11 30.82 -15.67
C ALA A 17 15.99 31.26 -16.60
N ASP A 18 15.14 30.31 -16.99
CA ASP A 18 13.77 30.49 -17.50
C ASP A 18 13.19 29.11 -17.81
N ALA A 19 13.17 28.22 -16.80
CA ALA A 19 12.15 27.18 -16.79
C ALA A 19 10.84 27.89 -16.41
N PRO A 20 9.77 27.80 -17.22
CA PRO A 20 8.51 28.43 -16.87
C PRO A 20 8.10 27.90 -15.50
N THR A 21 7.99 28.81 -14.53
CA THR A 21 7.34 28.55 -13.26
C THR A 21 6.00 27.87 -13.58
N PRO A 22 5.65 26.76 -12.90
CA PRO A 22 4.35 26.14 -13.09
C PRO A 22 3.31 27.23 -12.88
N ARG A 23 2.59 27.59 -13.95
CA ARG A 23 1.48 28.53 -13.82
C ARG A 23 0.52 27.88 -12.84
N HIS A 24 0.33 28.51 -11.69
CA HIS A 24 -0.74 28.16 -10.75
C HIS A 24 -2.03 28.39 -11.53
N ASP A 25 -2.62 27.34 -12.08
CA ASP A 25 -3.90 27.43 -12.76
C ASP A 25 -4.98 27.43 -11.65
N PRO A 26 -5.66 28.56 -11.39
CA PRO A 26 -6.73 28.61 -10.39
C PRO A 26 -7.92 27.70 -10.75
N ARG A 27 -7.97 27.14 -11.98
CA ARG A 27 -8.94 26.10 -12.34
C ARG A 27 -8.53 24.69 -11.91
N ALA A 28 -7.27 24.43 -11.58
CA ALA A 28 -6.86 23.12 -11.06
C ALA A 28 -7.32 22.90 -9.60
N GLU A 29 -7.66 23.98 -8.88
CA GLU A 29 -8.30 23.93 -7.57
C GLU A 29 -9.79 23.58 -7.66
N ALA A 30 -10.39 23.69 -8.85
CA ALA A 30 -11.79 23.35 -9.07
C ALA A 30 -11.95 21.83 -9.21
N MET A 31 -12.72 21.24 -8.30
CA MET A 31 -13.14 19.83 -8.20
C MET A 31 -12.35 18.93 -7.23
N THR A 32 -11.88 19.46 -6.10
CA THR A 32 -11.66 18.59 -4.93
C THR A 32 -13.02 18.27 -4.30
N VAL A 33 -13.54 17.07 -4.57
CA VAL A 33 -14.75 16.59 -3.87
C VAL A 33 -14.36 16.20 -2.46
N THR A 34 -14.74 17.01 -1.47
CA THR A 34 -14.57 16.66 -0.05
C THR A 34 -15.35 15.39 0.25
N ALA A 35 -14.70 14.39 0.84
CA ALA A 35 -15.38 13.17 1.27
C ALA A 35 -16.42 13.49 2.35
N SER A 36 -17.60 12.86 2.28
CA SER A 36 -18.61 12.98 3.35
C SER A 36 -18.06 12.43 4.68
N PRO A 37 -18.54 12.92 5.84
CA PRO A 37 -18.12 12.41 7.14
C PRO A 37 -18.26 10.89 7.26
N GLU A 38 -19.35 10.32 6.72
CA GLU A 38 -19.58 8.87 6.68
C GLU A 38 -18.51 8.13 5.87
N ARG A 39 -18.05 8.70 4.75
CA ARG A 39 -16.96 8.10 3.96
C ARG A 39 -15.62 8.19 4.66
N VAL A 40 -15.35 9.30 5.36
CA VAL A 40 -14.15 9.43 6.19
C VAL A 40 -14.16 8.37 7.30
N GLU A 41 -15.29 8.18 7.96
CA GLU A 41 -15.42 7.19 9.04
C GLU A 41 -15.30 5.75 8.52
N SER A 42 -15.94 5.42 7.39
CA SER A 42 -15.78 4.11 6.75
C SER A 42 -14.32 3.83 6.37
N GLU A 43 -13.60 4.83 5.86
CA GLU A 43 -12.18 4.71 5.55
C GLU A 43 -11.33 4.49 6.82
N ARG A 44 -11.64 5.20 7.92
CA ARG A 44 -10.96 5.02 9.21
C ARG A 44 -11.16 3.61 9.77
N GLN A 45 -12.37 3.07 9.69
CA GLN A 45 -12.67 1.70 10.14
C GLN A 45 -11.88 0.67 9.33
N MET A 46 -11.84 0.84 8.01
CA MET A 46 -11.04 -0.01 7.13
C MET A 46 -9.54 0.07 7.45
N GLN A 47 -9.00 1.27 7.67
CA GLN A 47 -7.60 1.45 8.05
C GLN A 47 -7.31 0.86 9.44
N ALA A 48 -8.23 1.00 10.40
CA ALA A 48 -8.08 0.42 11.73
C ALA A 48 -7.98 -1.11 11.68
N GLU A 49 -8.80 -1.78 10.86
CA GLU A 49 -8.69 -3.22 10.61
C GLU A 49 -7.33 -3.59 9.99
N ALA A 50 -6.88 -2.81 9.01
CA ALA A 50 -5.57 -3.01 8.40
C ALA A 50 -4.44 -2.88 9.44
N PHE A 51 -4.47 -1.85 10.28
CA PHE A 51 -3.46 -1.64 11.33
C PHE A 51 -3.46 -2.75 12.37
N ALA A 52 -4.62 -3.22 12.82
CA ALA A 52 -4.71 -4.34 13.76
C ALA A 52 -4.11 -5.63 13.15
N SER A 53 -4.35 -5.88 11.87
CA SER A 53 -3.77 -7.02 11.15
C SER A 53 -2.25 -6.90 10.98
N ILE A 54 -1.72 -5.70 10.71
CA ILE A 54 -0.27 -5.45 10.63
C ILE A 54 0.36 -5.70 11.99
N GLU A 55 -0.19 -5.11 13.05
CA GLU A 55 0.32 -5.26 14.42
C GLU A 55 0.41 -6.73 14.83
N SER A 56 -0.66 -7.50 14.60
CA SER A 56 -0.67 -8.95 14.82
C SER A 56 0.44 -9.68 14.05
N GLN A 57 0.59 -9.40 12.75
CA GLN A 57 1.64 -10.01 11.93
C GLN A 57 3.05 -9.67 12.42
N LEU A 58 3.31 -8.43 12.83
CA LEU A 58 4.60 -8.02 13.36
C LEU A 58 4.91 -8.77 14.65
N THR A 59 3.96 -8.83 15.59
CA THR A 59 4.10 -9.53 16.87
C THR A 59 4.36 -11.02 16.71
N THR A 60 3.68 -11.69 15.77
CA THR A 60 3.81 -13.15 15.60
C THR A 60 4.94 -13.58 14.67
N SER A 61 5.55 -12.65 13.92
CA SER A 61 6.56 -12.99 12.91
C SER A 61 7.86 -13.57 13.48
N GLY A 62 8.20 -13.26 14.74
CA GLY A 62 9.51 -13.53 15.31
C GLY A 62 10.66 -12.74 14.68
N MET A 63 10.39 -11.82 13.74
CA MET A 63 11.40 -11.01 13.05
C MET A 63 11.68 -9.67 13.76
N PHE A 64 10.76 -9.22 14.60
CA PHE A 64 10.82 -7.93 15.29
C PHE A 64 10.80 -8.12 16.79
N LYS A 65 11.45 -7.21 17.51
CA LYS A 65 11.37 -7.11 18.97
C LYS A 65 9.93 -6.78 19.37
N PRO A 66 9.28 -7.53 20.28
CA PRO A 66 7.93 -7.22 20.74
C PRO A 66 7.77 -5.78 21.24
N GLU A 67 8.78 -5.26 21.94
CA GLU A 67 8.80 -3.90 22.47
C GLU A 67 8.93 -2.80 21.39
N ALA A 68 9.40 -3.14 20.19
CA ALA A 68 9.53 -2.19 19.07
C ALA A 68 8.24 -2.07 18.24
N VAL A 69 7.33 -3.07 18.32
CA VAL A 69 6.10 -3.11 17.52
C VAL A 69 5.22 -1.87 17.72
N PRO A 70 4.98 -1.35 18.94
CA PRO A 70 4.17 -0.14 19.14
C PRO A 70 4.74 1.09 18.42
N ALA A 71 6.06 1.29 18.48
CA ALA A 71 6.73 2.40 17.79
C ALA A 71 6.65 2.26 16.27
N MET A 72 6.84 1.03 15.74
CA MET A 72 6.64 0.73 14.32
C MET A 72 5.21 1.06 13.88
N MET A 73 4.20 0.66 14.66
CA MET A 73 2.80 0.94 14.36
C MET A 73 2.48 2.44 14.43
N SER A 74 3.06 3.17 15.37
CA SER A 74 2.94 4.63 15.44
C SER A 74 3.45 5.29 14.15
N ALA A 75 4.65 4.91 13.70
CA ALA A 75 5.24 5.43 12.45
C ALA A 75 4.41 5.08 11.20
N ILE A 76 3.86 3.86 11.12
CA ILE A 76 2.99 3.44 10.01
C ILE A 76 1.70 4.25 9.99
N ARG A 77 1.05 4.44 11.14
CA ARG A 77 -0.21 5.20 11.28
C ARG A 77 0.00 6.68 10.93
N ALA A 78 1.06 7.30 11.45
CA ALA A 78 1.40 8.70 11.19
C ALA A 78 1.61 8.99 9.69
N ASN A 79 2.14 8.01 8.94
CA ASN A 79 2.39 8.15 7.50
C ASN A 79 1.24 7.67 6.60
N SER A 80 0.15 7.17 7.19
CA SER A 80 -0.96 6.56 6.46
C SER A 80 -2.31 7.17 6.88
N PRO A 81 -2.52 8.50 6.76
CA PRO A 81 -3.83 9.11 7.02
C PRO A 81 -4.93 8.55 6.08
N PRO A 82 -6.23 8.81 6.37
CA PRO A 82 -7.33 8.34 5.52
C PRO A 82 -7.13 8.67 4.04
N PHE A 83 -7.53 7.75 3.15
CA PHE A 83 -7.38 7.86 1.69
C PHE A 83 -5.93 7.85 1.18
N THR A 84 -4.96 7.52 2.04
CA THR A 84 -3.56 7.29 1.63
C THR A 84 -3.17 5.82 1.73
N PRO A 85 -2.22 5.35 0.91
CA PRO A 85 -1.76 3.96 0.99
C PRO A 85 -1.09 3.66 2.32
N VAL A 86 -1.51 2.57 2.98
CA VAL A 86 -0.81 2.05 4.17
C VAL A 86 0.57 1.55 3.78
N ASN A 87 1.63 2.13 4.36
CA ASN A 87 2.99 1.79 4.01
C ASN A 87 3.97 2.02 5.17
N ALA A 88 5.13 1.36 5.11
CA ALA A 88 6.21 1.47 6.10
C ALA A 88 7.41 2.29 5.61
N HIS A 89 7.22 3.23 4.67
CA HIS A 89 8.32 3.97 4.06
C HIS A 89 9.19 4.72 5.08
N LEU A 90 8.63 5.16 6.21
CA LEU A 90 9.40 5.84 7.25
C LEU A 90 10.39 4.93 7.97
N ILE A 91 10.03 3.66 8.15
CA ILE A 91 10.86 2.64 8.82
C ILE A 91 11.90 2.08 7.83
N LEU A 92 11.51 1.92 6.56
CA LEU A 92 12.34 1.39 5.48
C LEU A 92 13.29 2.42 4.87
N GLY A 93 13.06 3.71 5.13
CA GLY A 93 13.87 4.80 4.60
C GLY A 93 15.28 4.83 5.17
N LYS A 94 16.27 5.23 4.35
CA LYS A 94 17.67 5.40 4.78
C LYS A 94 17.86 6.51 5.83
N LYS A 95 16.87 7.39 5.99
CA LYS A 95 16.86 8.46 6.99
C LYS A 95 15.73 8.18 7.96
N ALA A 96 16.07 7.82 9.18
CA ALA A 96 15.11 7.68 10.28
C ALA A 96 14.31 8.98 10.40
N ARG A 97 12.99 8.90 10.22
CA ARG A 97 12.11 10.03 10.53
C ARG A 97 11.65 9.87 11.99
N PRO A 98 11.61 10.97 12.76
CA PRO A 98 11.09 10.91 14.12
C PRO A 98 9.62 10.48 14.10
N ASP A 99 9.21 9.67 15.07
CA ASP A 99 7.80 9.44 15.40
C ASP A 99 7.16 10.69 16.03
N ALA A 100 5.91 10.55 16.50
CA ALA A 100 5.17 11.65 17.13
C ALA A 100 5.85 12.19 18.40
N GLU A 101 6.68 11.35 19.02
CA GLU A 101 7.44 11.61 20.24
C GLU A 101 8.87 12.12 19.96
N GLY A 102 9.25 12.26 18.68
CA GLY A 102 10.59 12.72 18.28
C GLY A 102 11.64 11.61 18.20
N VAL A 103 11.27 10.36 18.48
CA VAL A 103 12.17 9.20 18.49
C VAL A 103 12.35 8.68 17.07
N ARG A 104 13.62 8.53 16.67
CA ARG A 104 14.00 8.03 15.37
C ARG A 104 14.11 6.51 15.42
N ILE A 105 13.20 5.80 14.77
CA ILE A 105 13.27 4.35 14.62
C ILE A 105 13.78 3.98 13.23
N THR A 106 14.76 3.08 13.15
CA THR A 106 15.14 2.41 11.90
C THR A 106 14.66 0.97 11.92
N LEU A 107 14.61 0.35 10.74
CA LEU A 107 14.36 -1.09 10.66
C LEU A 107 15.32 -1.89 11.56
N ALA A 108 16.61 -1.56 11.58
CA ALA A 108 17.63 -2.27 12.35
C ALA A 108 17.36 -2.24 13.86
N ASP A 109 16.87 -1.12 14.39
CA ASP A 109 16.54 -0.97 15.81
C ASP A 109 15.41 -1.92 16.24
N CYS A 110 14.53 -2.25 15.29
CA CYS A 110 13.32 -3.03 15.51
C CYS A 110 13.53 -4.54 15.37
N LEU A 111 14.63 -5.00 14.76
CA LEU A 111 14.84 -6.42 14.47
C LEU A 111 15.12 -7.23 15.73
N ALA A 112 14.57 -8.45 15.79
CA ALA A 112 14.93 -9.42 16.81
C ALA A 112 16.46 -9.72 16.75
N PRO A 113 17.10 -10.03 17.90
CA PRO A 113 18.54 -10.28 17.96
C PRO A 113 18.97 -11.51 17.15
N THR A 114 18.04 -12.45 16.92
CA THR A 114 18.24 -13.61 16.08
C THR A 114 17.09 -13.69 15.09
N LEU A 115 17.41 -13.63 13.80
CA LEU A 115 16.43 -13.75 12.75
C LEU A 115 16.30 -15.20 12.27
N PRO A 116 15.12 -15.63 11.83
CA PRO A 116 14.96 -16.89 11.10
C PRO A 116 15.88 -16.95 9.88
N SER A 117 16.36 -18.15 9.54
CA SER A 117 17.20 -18.35 8.35
C SER A 117 16.50 -17.87 7.08
N GLY A 118 17.18 -17.04 6.28
CA GLY A 118 16.64 -16.47 5.05
C GLY A 118 15.57 -15.39 5.25
N ALA A 119 15.42 -14.86 6.47
CA ALA A 119 14.46 -13.78 6.73
C ALA A 119 14.79 -12.52 5.92
N GLU A 120 13.76 -11.91 5.35
CA GLU A 120 13.81 -10.60 4.70
C GLU A 120 12.86 -9.60 5.41
N PRO A 121 13.25 -9.02 6.56
CA PRO A 121 12.34 -8.21 7.39
C PRO A 121 11.77 -6.98 6.66
N ALA A 122 12.56 -6.35 5.79
CA ALA A 122 12.10 -5.23 4.97
C ALA A 122 10.99 -5.65 3.99
N THR A 123 11.20 -6.75 3.27
CA THR A 123 10.23 -7.33 2.35
C THR A 123 8.97 -7.74 3.10
N PHE A 124 9.12 -8.42 4.25
CA PHE A 124 8.02 -8.83 5.11
C PHE A 124 7.19 -7.62 5.56
N LEU A 125 7.82 -6.57 6.08
CA LEU A 125 7.12 -5.38 6.55
C LEU A 125 6.31 -4.69 5.44
N GLN A 126 6.89 -4.57 4.24
CA GLN A 126 6.20 -4.03 3.07
C GLN A 126 5.01 -4.91 2.65
N GLN A 127 5.18 -6.24 2.69
CA GLN A 127 4.14 -7.20 2.37
C GLN A 127 3.01 -7.16 3.41
N ALA A 128 3.33 -7.11 4.70
CA ALA A 128 2.35 -7.01 5.79
C ALA A 128 1.46 -5.76 5.62
N CYS A 129 2.05 -4.60 5.33
CA CYS A 129 1.29 -3.37 5.05
C CYS A 129 0.35 -3.55 3.83
N THR A 130 0.91 -4.02 2.72
CA THR A 130 0.18 -4.16 1.44
C THR A 130 -0.92 -5.21 1.53
N HIS A 131 -0.65 -6.34 2.17
CA HIS A 131 -1.58 -7.45 2.35
C HIS A 131 -2.75 -7.04 3.24
N SER A 132 -2.45 -6.47 4.41
CA SER A 132 -3.47 -6.07 5.40
C SER A 132 -4.40 -4.98 4.88
N ALA A 133 -3.84 -3.98 4.20
CA ALA A 133 -4.63 -2.93 3.57
C ALA A 133 -5.56 -3.48 2.47
N ASN A 134 -5.06 -4.38 1.63
CA ASN A 134 -5.89 -5.02 0.60
C ASN A 134 -6.96 -5.94 1.20
N LEU A 135 -6.65 -6.64 2.28
CA LEU A 135 -7.59 -7.51 2.99
C LEU A 135 -8.77 -6.70 3.54
N ALA A 136 -8.48 -5.64 4.30
CA ALA A 136 -9.49 -4.75 4.86
C ALA A 136 -10.32 -4.09 3.75
N ARG A 137 -9.66 -3.55 2.70
CA ARG A 137 -10.33 -2.93 1.54
C ARG A 137 -11.32 -3.87 0.86
N ASN A 138 -10.91 -5.11 0.61
CA ASN A 138 -11.75 -6.10 -0.08
C ASN A 138 -12.90 -6.57 0.80
N ARG A 139 -12.68 -6.76 2.11
CA ARG A 139 -13.73 -7.07 3.09
C ARG A 139 -14.79 -5.97 3.13
N HIS A 140 -14.36 -4.71 3.29
CA HIS A 140 -15.26 -3.56 3.30
C HIS A 140 -15.98 -3.35 1.96
N ALA A 141 -15.33 -3.69 0.84
CA ALA A 141 -15.99 -3.65 -0.47
C ALA A 141 -17.15 -4.66 -0.56
N LEU A 142 -16.98 -5.89 -0.06
CA LEU A 142 -18.07 -6.87 0.01
C LEU A 142 -19.21 -6.40 0.91
N LEU A 143 -18.90 -5.87 2.10
CA LEU A 143 -19.92 -5.36 3.02
C LEU A 143 -20.75 -4.24 2.38
N ARG A 144 -20.11 -3.31 1.66
CA ARG A 144 -20.81 -2.26 0.91
C ARG A 144 -21.69 -2.83 -0.20
N MET A 145 -21.18 -3.77 -0.99
CA MET A 145 -21.95 -4.42 -2.05
C MET A 145 -23.17 -5.16 -1.49
N LYS A 146 -23.00 -5.87 -0.37
CA LYS A 146 -24.09 -6.54 0.33
C LYS A 146 -25.13 -5.54 0.85
N GLY A 147 -24.68 -4.43 1.42
CA GLY A 147 -25.56 -3.37 1.94
C GLY A 147 -26.45 -2.70 0.89
N ILE A 148 -26.06 -2.73 -0.39
CA ILE A 148 -26.86 -2.21 -1.51
C ILE A 148 -27.62 -3.31 -2.27
N GLY A 149 -27.66 -4.55 -1.75
CA GLY A 149 -28.43 -5.65 -2.32
C GLY A 149 -27.74 -6.45 -3.44
N ILE A 150 -26.42 -6.37 -3.59
CA ILE A 150 -25.71 -7.23 -4.54
C ILE A 150 -25.71 -8.68 -4.04
N GLU A 151 -26.25 -9.59 -4.84
CA GLU A 151 -26.33 -11.02 -4.49
C GLU A 151 -25.09 -11.82 -4.89
N SER A 152 -24.35 -11.37 -5.90
CA SER A 152 -23.23 -12.13 -6.46
C SER A 152 -22.11 -11.25 -6.99
N VAL A 153 -20.90 -11.79 -6.94
CA VAL A 153 -19.67 -11.12 -7.35
C VAL A 153 -18.81 -12.06 -8.20
N ARG A 154 -17.92 -11.48 -9.00
CA ARG A 154 -16.79 -12.19 -9.61
C ARG A 154 -15.48 -11.54 -9.19
N ILE A 155 -14.39 -12.30 -9.20
CA ILE A 155 -13.07 -11.77 -8.89
C ILE A 155 -12.41 -11.27 -10.17
N THR A 156 -11.89 -10.05 -10.13
CA THR A 156 -11.12 -9.43 -11.21
C THR A 156 -9.68 -9.17 -10.76
N PHE A 157 -8.78 -9.10 -11.73
CA PHE A 157 -7.35 -8.83 -11.50
C PHE A 157 -6.73 -8.13 -12.71
N VAL A 158 -5.65 -7.37 -12.47
CA VAL A 158 -4.86 -6.74 -13.53
C VAL A 158 -3.93 -7.79 -14.15
N LYS A 159 -4.22 -8.18 -15.41
CA LYS A 159 -3.54 -9.29 -16.12
C LYS A 159 -2.02 -9.10 -16.24
N ASP A 160 -1.56 -7.87 -16.42
CA ASP A 160 -0.16 -7.56 -16.77
C ASP A 160 0.80 -7.50 -15.57
N THR A 161 0.31 -7.77 -14.36
CA THR A 161 1.10 -7.68 -13.13
C THR A 161 1.63 -9.02 -12.64
N GLY A 162 1.52 -10.07 -13.45
CA GLY A 162 1.86 -11.43 -13.03
C GLY A 162 0.85 -11.95 -12.00
N ALA A 163 -0.45 -11.78 -12.28
CA ALA A 163 -1.53 -12.17 -11.38
C ALA A 163 -1.33 -13.61 -10.87
N CYS A 164 -1.47 -13.78 -9.54
CA CYS A 164 -1.28 -15.07 -8.88
C CYS A 164 -2.09 -16.16 -9.57
N ALA A 165 -1.46 -17.31 -9.86
CA ALA A 165 -2.11 -18.46 -10.50
C ALA A 165 -3.37 -18.91 -9.74
N LYS A 166 -3.39 -18.76 -8.40
CA LYS A 166 -4.58 -19.02 -7.58
C LYS A 166 -5.74 -18.10 -7.98
N VAL A 167 -5.51 -16.78 -8.10
CA VAL A 167 -6.54 -15.80 -8.49
C VAL A 167 -7.08 -16.06 -9.90
N LYS A 168 -6.24 -16.50 -10.84
CA LYS A 168 -6.67 -16.85 -12.21
C LYS A 168 -7.72 -17.98 -12.23
N LYS A 169 -7.70 -18.87 -11.23
CA LYS A 169 -8.69 -19.96 -11.07
C LYS A 169 -9.98 -19.50 -10.38
N LEU A 170 -10.00 -18.29 -9.83
CA LEU A 170 -11.11 -17.75 -9.04
C LEU A 170 -11.99 -16.77 -9.83
N THR A 171 -11.98 -16.79 -11.16
CA THR A 171 -12.72 -15.81 -11.99
C THR A 171 -14.21 -16.09 -12.18
N LYS A 172 -14.71 -17.20 -11.64
CA LYS A 172 -16.13 -17.57 -11.71
C LYS A 172 -17.02 -16.63 -10.87
N LYS A 173 -18.33 -16.76 -11.07
CA LYS A 173 -19.37 -16.13 -10.26
C LYS A 173 -19.45 -16.81 -8.89
N TYR A 174 -19.57 -16.01 -7.83
CA TYR A 174 -19.79 -16.46 -6.46
C TYR A 174 -21.01 -15.74 -5.88
N PRO A 175 -21.85 -16.42 -5.09
CA PRO A 175 -22.73 -15.74 -4.14
C PRO A 175 -21.91 -14.83 -3.23
N ILE A 176 -22.40 -13.63 -2.94
CA ILE A 176 -21.64 -12.63 -2.18
C ILE A 176 -21.19 -13.15 -0.80
N ASP A 177 -22.04 -13.95 -0.14
CA ASP A 177 -21.77 -14.53 1.16
C ASP A 177 -20.74 -15.67 1.13
N ASN A 178 -20.49 -16.23 -0.07
CA ASN A 178 -19.55 -17.34 -0.29
C ASN A 178 -18.35 -16.92 -1.15
N ALA A 179 -18.12 -15.61 -1.29
CA ALA A 179 -16.99 -15.09 -2.05
C ALA A 179 -15.65 -15.44 -1.37
N PRO A 180 -14.64 -15.94 -2.10
CA PRO A 180 -13.33 -16.24 -1.54
C PRO A 180 -12.67 -14.99 -0.97
N VAL A 181 -11.99 -15.08 0.18
CA VAL A 181 -11.25 -13.97 0.79
C VAL A 181 -10.14 -13.48 -0.13
N LEU A 182 -10.04 -12.15 -0.27
CA LEU A 182 -8.98 -11.47 -1.03
C LEU A 182 -8.17 -10.52 -0.14
N PRO A 183 -6.84 -10.44 -0.28
CA PRO A 183 -6.01 -11.26 -1.17
C PRO A 183 -6.06 -12.75 -0.77
N VAL A 184 -5.88 -13.63 -1.76
CA VAL A 184 -5.92 -15.09 -1.52
C VAL A 184 -4.84 -15.46 -0.50
N PRO A 185 -5.09 -16.41 0.42
CA PRO A 185 -4.06 -16.91 1.32
C PRO A 185 -2.78 -17.32 0.58
N ASP A 186 -1.64 -16.95 1.15
CA ASP A 186 -0.29 -17.14 0.59
C ASP A 186 -0.08 -16.45 -0.77
N CYS A 187 -0.83 -15.38 -1.05
CA CYS A 187 -0.51 -14.53 -2.20
C CYS A 187 0.84 -13.83 -1.97
N ASN A 188 1.86 -14.28 -2.68
CA ASN A 188 3.21 -13.71 -2.68
C ASN A 188 3.44 -12.72 -3.86
N GLY A 189 2.37 -12.30 -4.51
CA GLY A 189 2.46 -11.32 -5.60
C GLY A 189 3.05 -10.02 -5.08
N LYS A 190 4.05 -9.48 -5.79
CA LYS A 190 4.70 -8.19 -5.43
C LYS A 190 3.68 -7.05 -5.27
N ARG A 191 2.53 -7.14 -5.95
CA ARG A 191 1.36 -6.27 -5.82
C ARG A 191 0.09 -7.12 -6.01
N CYS A 192 -0.91 -7.05 -5.10
CA CYS A 192 -2.23 -7.64 -5.37
C CYS A 192 -3.20 -6.56 -5.87
N PHE A 193 -3.62 -6.69 -7.13
CA PHE A 193 -4.69 -5.90 -7.72
C PHE A 193 -5.98 -6.72 -7.88
N CYS A 194 -6.11 -7.75 -7.04
CA CYS A 194 -7.29 -8.56 -6.92
C CYS A 194 -8.43 -7.75 -6.29
N ALA A 195 -9.64 -7.81 -6.87
CA ALA A 195 -10.82 -7.11 -6.37
C ALA A 195 -12.10 -7.89 -6.69
N TYR A 196 -13.17 -7.61 -5.96
CA TYR A 196 -14.52 -8.05 -6.31
C TYR A 196 -15.15 -7.08 -7.30
N LYS A 197 -15.79 -7.63 -8.33
CA LYS A 197 -16.70 -6.91 -9.21
C LYS A 197 -18.12 -7.41 -8.94
N PRO A 198 -19.09 -6.54 -8.63
CA PRO A 198 -20.49 -6.94 -8.52
C PRO A 198 -21.00 -7.46 -9.86
N ILE A 199 -21.91 -8.41 -9.83
CA ILE A 199 -22.64 -8.88 -11.00
C ILE A 199 -24.06 -8.34 -10.88
N ILE A 200 -24.44 -7.45 -11.78
CA ILE A 200 -25.77 -6.85 -11.81
C ILE A 200 -26.58 -7.54 -12.94
N PRO A 201 -27.70 -8.22 -12.61
CA PRO A 201 -28.56 -8.84 -13.62
C PRO A 201 -28.98 -7.84 -14.70
N GLY A 202 -28.92 -8.20 -15.98
CA GLY A 202 -29.27 -7.34 -17.11
C GLY A 202 -28.18 -6.35 -17.55
N LEU A 203 -27.09 -6.19 -16.78
CA LEU A 203 -25.94 -5.32 -17.11
C LEU A 203 -24.66 -6.13 -17.38
N ASP A 204 -24.49 -7.23 -16.66
CA ASP A 204 -23.28 -8.08 -16.72
C ASP A 204 -23.54 -9.46 -17.37
N ASP A 205 -24.66 -9.61 -18.09
CA ASP A 205 -25.03 -10.82 -18.86
C ASP A 205 -24.17 -11.00 -20.12
#